data_AF-A0AAW8TBT1-F1
#
_entry.id   AF-A0AAW8TBT1-F1
#
_cell.length_a   1.000
_cell.length_b   1.000
_cell.length_c   1.000
_cell.angle_alpha   90.00
_cell.angle_beta   90.00
_cell.angle_gamma   90.00
#
_symmetry.space_group_name_H-M   'P 1'
#
loop_
_entity.id
_entity.type
_entity.pdbx_description
1 polymer ?
#
loop_
_entity_poly.entity_id
_entity_poly.type
_entity_poly.pdbx_seq_one_letter_code
_entity_poly.pdbx_strand_id
1 'polypeptide(L)'
;MKINSFLAFGLCSVFLLSGCSSTADKDKSASESSVEIKVTATSDSTSSTSKTRAARSSETEEAQSTEQTNPVNNSRVQLSDAQKDQINQAFLEWAGQRAAIGNMAVSDWFFDHGAAGHGDWYANTPDGQVQVQNNNMPGQSAFPIHAIGGCIFYTAKDGGVGKQELFADSFAANYSVKMDFTLPVSKYLLGDNGMIYELKTGNGTPVSTNTGFGEYDDDGRQGTYTPDADFQISEDHAAQEKLQELLRLN
;
A
#
# COMPACT_ATOMS: atom_id res chain seq x y z
N MET A 1 29.72 42.69 -42.80
CA MET A 1 28.47 41.99 -42.43
C MET A 1 28.13 41.00 -43.55
N LYS A 2 28.40 39.71 -43.35
CA LYS A 2 27.97 38.60 -44.23
C LYS A 2 27.69 37.39 -43.35
N ILE A 3 26.60 36.69 -43.60
CA ILE A 3 26.20 35.47 -42.89
C ILE A 3 26.58 34.31 -43.79
N ASN A 4 27.38 33.37 -43.28
CA ASN A 4 27.67 32.13 -44.01
C ASN A 4 26.58 31.10 -43.69
N SER A 5 25.86 30.68 -44.72
CA SER A 5 24.99 29.51 -44.65
C SER A 5 25.83 28.23 -44.75
N PHE A 6 25.45 27.19 -44.00
CA PHE A 6 25.88 25.82 -44.28
C PHE A 6 24.65 24.91 -44.36
N LEU A 7 24.42 24.39 -45.56
CA LEU A 7 23.46 23.33 -45.83
C LEU A 7 24.17 21.99 -45.63
N ALA A 8 23.51 21.02 -44.98
CA ALA A 8 23.96 19.63 -44.96
C ALA A 8 22.75 18.69 -45.04
N PHE A 9 22.82 17.73 -45.96
CA PHE A 9 21.92 16.57 -46.01
C PHE A 9 22.27 15.64 -44.83
N GLY A 10 21.38 14.83 -44.26
CA GLY A 10 20.06 14.42 -44.75
C GLY A 10 20.11 12.97 -45.23
N LEU A 11 19.64 12.03 -44.41
CA LEU A 11 19.55 10.61 -44.76
C LEU A 11 18.47 9.92 -43.92
N CYS A 12 17.44 9.40 -44.59
CA CYS A 12 16.45 8.52 -43.97
C CYS A 12 17.01 7.09 -43.82
N SER A 13 16.51 6.33 -42.86
CA SER A 13 16.65 4.87 -42.85
C SER A 13 15.39 4.24 -42.26
N VAL A 14 14.44 3.96 -43.16
CA VAL A 14 13.23 3.19 -42.85
C VAL A 14 13.56 1.71 -43.04
N PHE A 15 13.42 0.91 -41.99
CA PHE A 15 13.49 -0.55 -42.09
C PHE A 15 12.07 -1.13 -42.19
N LEU A 16 11.82 -1.91 -43.24
CA LEU A 16 10.56 -2.63 -43.49
C LEU A 16 10.77 -4.14 -43.44
N LEU A 17 9.66 -4.86 -43.19
CA LEU A 17 9.60 -6.29 -42.87
C LEU A 17 9.69 -7.23 -44.09
N SER A 18 10.34 -8.39 -43.92
CA SER A 18 10.12 -9.69 -44.63
C SER A 18 11.14 -10.72 -44.10
N GLY A 19 10.92 -12.05 -44.04
CA GLY A 19 9.74 -12.89 -44.33
C GLY A 19 10.11 -14.40 -44.31
N CYS A 20 9.11 -15.31 -44.42
CA CYS A 20 9.23 -16.81 -44.51
C CYS A 20 9.70 -17.53 -43.21
N SER A 21 9.05 -18.56 -42.63
CA SER A 21 8.47 -19.86 -43.09
C SER A 21 9.53 -20.96 -43.36
N SER A 22 9.39 -22.25 -43.00
CA SER A 22 8.43 -23.06 -42.19
C SER A 22 9.13 -24.41 -41.83
N THR A 23 8.55 -25.58 -41.43
CA THR A 23 7.19 -26.18 -41.42
C THR A 23 7.10 -27.41 -40.47
N ALA A 24 5.88 -27.82 -40.12
CA ALA A 24 5.41 -29.21 -39.84
C ALA A 24 5.64 -29.89 -38.46
N ASP A 25 4.60 -30.67 -38.07
CA ASP A 25 4.37 -31.32 -36.77
C ASP A 25 4.97 -32.74 -36.61
N LYS A 26 5.27 -33.11 -35.34
CA LYS A 26 4.80 -34.32 -34.59
C LYS A 26 5.70 -34.53 -33.34
N ASP A 27 5.20 -34.98 -32.19
CA ASP A 27 4.53 -36.28 -32.04
C ASP A 27 3.60 -36.40 -30.80
N LYS A 28 2.99 -37.58 -30.61
CA LYS A 28 2.09 -37.92 -29.49
C LYS A 28 2.83 -38.44 -28.25
N SER A 29 2.23 -38.24 -27.06
CA SER A 29 1.94 -39.38 -26.16
C SER A 29 0.75 -39.09 -25.24
N ALA A 30 0.00 -40.15 -24.90
CA ALA A 30 -0.85 -40.23 -23.72
C ALA A 30 -0.05 -40.96 -22.59
N SER A 31 -0.56 -41.34 -21.42
CA SER A 31 -1.92 -41.27 -20.85
C SER A 31 -1.83 -41.37 -19.32
N GLU A 32 -2.92 -40.97 -18.62
CA GLU A 32 -3.31 -41.45 -17.27
C GLU A 32 -2.34 -41.23 -16.08
N SER A 33 -2.70 -41.47 -14.81
CA SER A 33 -3.93 -41.26 -14.02
C SER A 33 -3.73 -41.91 -12.64
N SER A 34 -4.04 -41.23 -11.53
CA SER A 34 -4.35 -41.75 -10.16
C SER A 34 -3.90 -40.78 -9.05
N VAL A 35 -4.46 -40.77 -7.83
CA VAL A 35 -5.78 -41.17 -7.29
C VAL A 35 -5.98 -40.35 -6.00
N GLU A 36 -7.21 -39.92 -5.67
CA GLU A 36 -7.49 -39.29 -4.38
C GLU A 36 -7.47 -40.30 -3.22
N ILE A 37 -6.97 -39.89 -2.03
CA ILE A 37 -7.28 -40.59 -0.77
C ILE A 37 -7.74 -39.56 0.27
N LYS A 38 -9.03 -39.64 0.60
CA LYS A 38 -9.68 -38.93 1.71
C LYS A 38 -9.60 -39.78 2.98
N VAL A 39 -9.16 -39.18 4.09
CA VAL A 39 -9.35 -39.74 5.44
C VAL A 39 -9.98 -38.69 6.34
N THR A 40 -11.01 -39.10 7.09
CA THR A 40 -11.69 -38.27 8.08
C THR A 40 -11.65 -39.00 9.41
N ALA A 41 -11.26 -38.32 10.49
CA ALA A 41 -11.32 -38.87 11.85
C ALA A 41 -11.79 -37.77 12.82
N THR A 42 -12.96 -37.99 13.42
CA THR A 42 -13.51 -37.18 14.51
C THR A 42 -13.33 -37.95 15.82
N SER A 43 -13.08 -37.25 16.93
CA SER A 43 -13.20 -37.81 18.28
C SER A 43 -13.53 -36.71 19.28
N ASP A 44 -14.54 -36.94 20.11
CA ASP A 44 -15.01 -36.02 21.14
C ASP A 44 -14.05 -35.91 22.34
N SER A 45 -14.25 -34.87 23.15
CA SER A 45 -13.94 -34.91 24.59
C SER A 45 -14.90 -34.01 25.38
N THR A 46 -15.21 -34.43 26.61
CA THR A 46 -16.46 -34.07 27.29
C THR A 46 -16.30 -33.05 28.43
N SER A 47 -17.30 -32.18 28.53
CA SER A 47 -17.76 -31.38 29.69
C SER A 47 -17.10 -31.60 31.07
N SER A 48 -16.77 -30.50 31.76
CA SER A 48 -17.21 -30.16 33.14
C SER A 48 -16.35 -29.04 33.75
N THR A 49 -16.70 -28.32 34.85
CA THR A 49 -17.97 -27.86 35.44
C THR A 49 -17.62 -26.78 36.49
N SER A 50 -18.49 -25.78 36.64
CA SER A 50 -18.44 -24.66 37.60
C SER A 50 -17.77 -24.88 38.98
N LYS A 51 -17.09 -23.85 39.49
CA LYS A 51 -17.00 -23.58 40.95
C LYS A 51 -17.19 -22.10 41.28
N THR A 52 -18.40 -21.74 41.70
CA THR A 52 -18.72 -20.43 42.27
C THR A 52 -18.43 -20.40 43.76
N ARG A 53 -17.73 -19.39 44.27
CA ARG A 53 -17.71 -19.11 45.73
C ARG A 53 -17.45 -17.63 46.06
N ALA A 54 -18.54 -16.92 46.33
CA ALA A 54 -18.52 -15.65 47.09
C ALA A 54 -18.13 -15.90 48.57
N ALA A 55 -17.67 -14.94 49.36
CA ALA A 55 -17.05 -13.63 49.09
C ALA A 55 -16.50 -13.08 50.42
N ARG A 56 -15.59 -12.09 50.39
CA ARG A 56 -15.55 -11.01 51.40
C ARG A 56 -14.81 -9.78 50.86
N SER A 57 -15.36 -8.60 51.12
CA SER A 57 -14.85 -7.32 50.62
C SER A 57 -13.67 -6.77 51.44
N SER A 58 -12.81 -6.01 50.77
CA SER A 58 -12.04 -4.91 51.33
C SER A 58 -12.03 -3.79 50.28
N GLU A 59 -12.55 -2.63 50.63
CA GLU A 59 -12.68 -1.50 49.70
C GLU A 59 -11.34 -0.80 49.52
N THR A 60 -10.97 -0.52 48.26
CA THR A 60 -9.94 0.46 47.90
C THR A 60 -10.47 1.27 46.72
N GLU A 61 -10.46 2.59 46.84
CA GLU A 61 -10.98 3.49 45.81
C GLU A 61 -9.96 3.65 44.67
N GLU A 62 -9.94 2.72 43.71
CA GLU A 62 -9.34 3.01 42.41
C GLU A 62 -10.31 3.85 41.59
N ALA A 63 -9.91 5.09 41.31
CA ALA A 63 -10.60 5.97 40.39
C ALA A 63 -10.45 5.43 38.97
N GLN A 64 -11.33 4.50 38.59
CA GLN A 64 -11.38 3.91 37.25
C GLN A 64 -11.70 4.99 36.23
N SER A 65 -10.65 5.60 35.67
CA SER A 65 -10.75 6.53 34.55
C SER A 65 -11.28 5.77 33.35
N THR A 66 -12.60 5.83 33.15
CA THR A 66 -13.23 5.38 31.92
C THR A 66 -12.73 6.28 30.80
N GLU A 67 -11.73 5.82 30.06
CA GLU A 67 -11.38 6.41 28.78
C GLU A 67 -12.60 6.28 27.87
N GLN A 68 -13.36 7.37 27.83
CA GLN A 68 -14.55 7.49 27.02
C GLN A 68 -14.08 7.63 25.58
N THR A 69 -13.87 6.48 24.93
CA THR A 69 -13.62 6.34 23.49
C THR A 69 -14.85 6.85 22.75
N ASN A 70 -14.95 8.18 22.65
CA ASN A 70 -15.99 8.84 21.88
C ASN A 70 -15.90 8.26 20.46
N PRO A 71 -17.01 7.75 19.90
CA PRO A 71 -16.98 7.25 18.54
C PRO A 71 -16.51 8.39 17.64
N VAL A 72 -15.38 8.18 16.96
CA VAL A 72 -14.93 9.09 15.93
C VAL A 72 -16.05 9.12 14.90
N ASN A 73 -16.57 10.31 14.61
CA ASN A 73 -17.47 10.47 13.48
C ASN A 73 -16.60 10.24 12.24
N ASN A 74 -16.68 9.04 11.65
CA ASN A 74 -15.96 8.64 10.43
C ASN A 74 -16.48 9.37 9.17
N SER A 75 -16.90 10.63 9.34
CA SER A 75 -17.20 11.58 8.30
C SER A 75 -15.90 12.21 7.83
N ARG A 76 -15.49 11.83 6.62
CA ARG A 76 -14.49 12.51 5.77
C ARG A 76 -14.26 13.99 6.11
N VAL A 77 -13.02 14.34 6.40
CA VAL A 77 -12.54 15.72 6.48
C VAL A 77 -12.34 16.26 5.06
N GLN A 78 -12.75 17.51 4.80
CA GLN A 78 -12.46 18.19 3.54
C GLN A 78 -11.14 18.95 3.68
N LEU A 79 -10.15 18.59 2.87
CA LEU A 79 -8.81 19.15 2.87
C LEU A 79 -8.44 19.63 1.47
N SER A 80 -7.83 20.81 1.37
CA SER A 80 -7.09 21.21 0.18
C SER A 80 -5.78 20.42 0.06
N ASP A 81 -5.22 20.33 -1.14
CA ASP A 81 -3.98 19.56 -1.36
C ASP A 81 -2.81 20.12 -0.53
N ALA A 82 -2.75 21.44 -0.32
CA ALA A 82 -1.76 22.05 0.58
C ALA A 82 -1.92 21.64 2.06
N GLN A 83 -3.15 21.42 2.55
CA GLN A 83 -3.36 20.82 3.88
C GLN A 83 -2.97 19.34 3.89
N LYS A 84 -3.24 18.60 2.80
CA LYS A 84 -2.82 17.20 2.67
C LYS A 84 -1.29 17.06 2.72
N ASP A 85 -0.58 17.84 1.93
CA ASP A 85 0.89 17.90 1.91
C ASP A 85 1.46 18.24 3.30
N GLN A 86 0.87 19.24 3.98
CA GLN A 86 1.27 19.64 5.33
C GLN A 86 1.06 18.51 6.35
N ILE A 87 -0.09 17.82 6.31
CA ILE A 87 -0.37 16.67 7.19
C ILE A 87 0.55 15.49 6.87
N ASN A 88 0.75 15.17 5.59
CA ASN A 88 1.60 14.07 5.15
C ASN A 88 3.07 14.28 5.58
N GLN A 89 3.63 15.47 5.38
CA GLN A 89 5.00 15.78 5.81
C GLN A 89 5.15 15.83 7.34
N ALA A 90 4.15 16.34 8.07
CA ALA A 90 4.15 16.31 9.54
C ALA A 90 4.03 14.88 10.09
N PHE A 91 3.27 14.01 9.42
CA PHE A 91 3.17 12.59 9.76
C PHE A 91 4.46 11.84 9.43
N LEU A 92 5.07 12.10 8.26
CA LEU A 92 6.34 11.50 7.83
C LEU A 92 7.50 11.86 8.77
N GLU A 93 7.53 13.08 9.30
CA GLU A 93 8.55 13.49 10.29
C GLU A 93 8.38 12.74 11.63
N TRP A 94 7.13 12.58 12.11
CA TRP A 94 6.83 11.73 13.26
C TRP A 94 7.21 10.26 13.00
N ALA A 95 6.84 9.73 11.84
CA ALA A 95 7.17 8.38 11.40
C ALA A 95 8.69 8.16 11.32
N GLY A 96 9.45 9.17 10.88
CA GLY A 96 10.91 9.15 10.85
C GLY A 96 11.54 8.94 12.23
N GLN A 97 10.99 9.58 13.26
CA GLN A 97 11.44 9.41 14.65
C GLN A 97 11.10 8.00 15.17
N ARG A 98 9.91 7.49 14.85
CA ARG A 98 9.48 6.12 15.20
C ARG A 98 10.33 5.05 14.51
N ALA A 99 10.61 5.21 13.21
CA ALA A 99 11.44 4.32 12.42
C ALA A 99 12.88 4.26 12.98
N ALA A 100 13.48 5.40 13.32
CA ALA A 100 14.80 5.45 13.94
C ALA A 100 14.86 4.69 15.29
N ILE A 101 13.82 4.80 16.13
CA ILE A 101 13.71 4.05 17.39
C ILE A 101 13.55 2.54 17.13
N GLY A 102 12.81 2.16 16.08
CA GLY A 102 12.59 0.77 15.67
C GLY A 102 13.73 0.13 14.88
N ASN A 103 14.83 0.85 14.61
CA ASN A 103 15.90 0.42 13.69
C ASN A 103 15.36 0.08 12.28
N MET A 104 14.45 0.90 11.77
CA MET A 104 13.88 0.85 10.42
C MET A 104 14.11 2.18 9.69
N ALA A 105 14.05 2.14 8.36
CA ALA A 105 13.91 3.32 7.52
C ALA A 105 12.42 3.58 7.22
N VAL A 106 12.10 4.83 6.85
CA VAL A 106 10.78 5.21 6.32
C VAL A 106 10.91 6.26 5.21
N SER A 107 10.01 6.20 4.22
CA SER A 107 9.92 7.16 3.11
C SER A 107 8.45 7.45 2.76
N ASP A 108 8.18 8.61 2.17
CA ASP A 108 6.90 9.01 1.56
C ASP A 108 6.71 8.48 0.13
N TRP A 109 7.67 7.76 -0.47
CA TRP A 109 7.49 7.05 -1.75
C TRP A 109 6.70 5.74 -1.56
N PHE A 110 5.53 5.80 -0.89
CA PHE A 110 4.66 4.65 -0.59
C PHE A 110 3.88 4.13 -1.81
N PHE A 111 3.66 5.02 -2.78
CA PHE A 111 2.87 4.79 -3.99
C PHE A 111 3.47 5.54 -5.18
N ASP A 112 3.52 4.87 -6.32
CA ASP A 112 3.96 5.33 -7.65
C ASP A 112 3.66 4.20 -8.66
N HIS A 113 3.36 4.55 -9.90
CA HIS A 113 3.09 3.64 -11.01
C HIS A 113 3.94 3.89 -12.28
N GLY A 114 4.75 4.95 -12.27
CA GLY A 114 5.65 5.31 -13.38
C GLY A 114 4.93 5.85 -14.61
N ALA A 115 4.61 4.97 -15.55
CA ALA A 115 3.99 5.31 -16.84
C ALA A 115 2.85 4.34 -17.17
N ALA A 116 1.92 4.20 -16.22
CA ALA A 116 0.69 3.44 -16.38
C ALA A 116 -0.38 4.22 -17.17
N GLY A 117 -1.66 3.88 -16.99
CA GLY A 117 -2.78 4.44 -17.75
C GLY A 117 -3.19 5.86 -17.32
N HIS A 118 -4.45 6.17 -17.60
CA HIS A 118 -5.09 7.45 -17.30
C HIS A 118 -6.30 7.30 -16.37
N GLY A 119 -6.48 6.11 -15.78
CA GLY A 119 -7.45 5.86 -14.73
C GLY A 119 -7.04 6.40 -13.37
N ASP A 120 -8.00 6.50 -12.47
CA ASP A 120 -7.76 6.77 -11.05
C ASP A 120 -7.14 5.54 -10.38
N TRP A 121 -6.16 5.79 -9.50
CA TRP A 121 -5.53 4.73 -8.72
C TRP A 121 -6.14 4.64 -7.32
N TYR A 122 -6.22 3.42 -6.79
CA TYR A 122 -6.89 3.14 -5.52
C TYR A 122 -6.25 2.00 -4.73
N ALA A 123 -6.52 1.96 -3.43
CA ALA A 123 -6.36 0.79 -2.57
C ALA A 123 -7.73 0.30 -2.06
N ASN A 124 -7.83 -1.00 -1.80
CA ASN A 124 -8.96 -1.59 -1.07
C ASN A 124 -8.71 -1.52 0.44
N THR A 125 -9.76 -1.24 1.22
CA THR A 125 -9.73 -1.26 2.70
C THR A 125 -11.07 -1.78 3.25
N PRO A 126 -11.18 -2.15 4.55
CA PRO A 126 -12.44 -2.54 5.17
C PRO A 126 -13.54 -1.45 5.15
N ASP A 127 -13.15 -0.18 5.09
CA ASP A 127 -14.05 0.98 5.04
C ASP A 127 -14.41 1.40 3.59
N GLY A 128 -13.89 0.68 2.58
CA GLY A 128 -14.09 0.93 1.15
C GLY A 128 -12.81 1.28 0.40
N GLN A 129 -12.94 1.73 -0.85
CA GLN A 129 -11.80 2.11 -1.67
C GLN A 129 -11.25 3.50 -1.29
N VAL A 130 -9.93 3.60 -1.19
CA VAL A 130 -9.21 4.86 -1.00
C VAL A 130 -8.59 5.29 -2.33
N GLN A 131 -9.01 6.44 -2.88
CA GLN A 131 -8.36 7.02 -4.06
C GLN A 131 -6.97 7.55 -3.69
N VAL A 132 -5.92 7.13 -4.40
CA VAL A 132 -4.54 7.62 -4.22
C VAL A 132 -4.06 8.52 -5.36
N GLN A 133 -4.72 8.50 -6.52
CA GLN A 133 -4.52 9.46 -7.61
C GLN A 133 -5.85 9.75 -8.31
N ASN A 134 -6.12 11.03 -8.61
CA ASN A 134 -7.32 11.47 -9.34
C ASN A 134 -6.91 12.01 -10.72
N ASN A 135 -7.06 11.18 -11.74
CA ASN A 135 -7.01 11.55 -13.15
C ASN A 135 -8.41 11.93 -13.71
N ASN A 136 -9.44 11.79 -12.87
CA ASN A 136 -10.87 12.03 -13.12
C ASN A 136 -11.61 10.87 -13.81
N MET A 137 -11.06 9.66 -13.77
CA MET A 137 -11.61 8.49 -14.47
C MET A 137 -11.63 7.28 -13.52
N PRO A 138 -12.74 6.97 -12.81
CA PRO A 138 -14.07 7.57 -12.85
C PRO A 138 -14.20 8.93 -12.15
N GLY A 139 -13.18 9.34 -11.40
CA GLY A 139 -13.12 10.62 -10.70
C GLY A 139 -13.53 10.54 -9.24
N GLN A 140 -13.11 11.60 -8.53
CA GLN A 140 -13.17 11.77 -7.08
C GLN A 140 -14.47 11.31 -6.39
N SER A 141 -15.64 11.48 -7.02
CA SER A 141 -16.95 11.13 -6.48
C SER A 141 -17.26 9.62 -6.45
N ALA A 142 -16.47 8.78 -7.12
CA ALA A 142 -16.61 7.32 -7.06
C ALA A 142 -16.06 6.71 -5.76
N PHE A 143 -15.18 7.42 -5.05
CA PHE A 143 -14.41 6.89 -3.93
C PHE A 143 -14.90 7.43 -2.58
N PRO A 144 -15.25 6.58 -1.60
CA PRO A 144 -15.71 7.04 -0.29
C PRO A 144 -14.62 7.80 0.48
N ILE A 145 -13.35 7.39 0.33
CA ILE A 145 -12.18 7.92 1.02
C ILE A 145 -11.14 8.37 -0.02
N HIS A 146 -10.42 9.47 0.22
CA HIS A 146 -9.20 9.79 -0.56
C HIS A 146 -7.98 9.82 0.35
N ALA A 147 -6.81 9.61 -0.25
CA ALA A 147 -5.55 9.75 0.44
C ALA A 147 -5.29 11.22 0.81
N ILE A 148 -4.82 11.40 2.04
CA ILE A 148 -4.02 12.54 2.49
C ILE A 148 -2.57 12.33 2.07
N GLY A 149 -2.10 11.08 2.11
CA GLY A 149 -0.73 10.68 1.85
C GLY A 149 -0.47 9.29 2.39
N GLY A 150 0.79 8.99 2.71
CA GLY A 150 1.24 7.66 3.06
C GLY A 150 2.74 7.61 3.31
N CYS A 151 3.19 6.52 3.90
CA CYS A 151 4.62 6.22 4.04
C CYS A 151 4.86 4.71 4.01
N ILE A 152 6.12 4.31 3.81
CA ILE A 152 6.54 2.91 3.81
C ILE A 152 7.70 2.70 4.76
N PHE A 153 7.51 1.83 5.75
CA PHE A 153 8.54 1.38 6.70
C PHE A 153 9.22 0.12 6.18
N TYR A 154 10.55 0.08 6.23
CA TYR A 154 11.37 -1.02 5.71
C TYR A 154 12.72 -1.12 6.42
N THR A 155 13.45 -2.22 6.23
CA THR A 155 14.89 -2.28 6.56
C THR A 155 15.73 -1.92 5.32
N ALA A 156 16.61 -0.93 5.45
CA ALA A 156 17.49 -0.52 4.36
C ALA A 156 18.75 -1.42 4.28
N LYS A 157 19.17 -1.77 3.06
CA LYS A 157 20.32 -2.65 2.78
C LYS A 157 21.67 -2.09 3.25
N ASP A 158 21.77 -0.77 3.38
CA ASP A 158 22.95 -0.04 3.87
C ASP A 158 22.93 0.18 5.40
N GLY A 159 21.87 -0.24 6.09
CA GLY A 159 21.65 0.02 7.51
C GLY A 159 21.11 1.43 7.81
N GLY A 160 20.66 2.18 6.80
CA GLY A 160 19.97 3.46 7.00
C GLY A 160 18.69 3.30 7.85
N VAL A 161 18.46 4.26 8.75
CA VAL A 161 17.29 4.30 9.65
C VAL A 161 16.69 5.70 9.73
N GLY A 162 15.45 5.81 10.22
CA GLY A 162 14.70 7.05 10.25
C GLY A 162 14.16 7.44 8.86
N LYS A 163 13.88 8.73 8.64
CA LYS A 163 13.47 9.22 7.31
C LYS A 163 14.62 9.09 6.32
N GLN A 164 14.38 8.39 5.22
CA GLN A 164 15.37 8.09 4.18
C GLN A 164 14.81 8.38 2.78
N GLU A 165 15.69 8.81 1.87
CA GLU A 165 15.35 8.87 0.45
C GLU A 165 15.34 7.46 -0.12
N LEU A 166 14.20 7.02 -0.67
CA LEU A 166 13.99 5.67 -1.19
C LEU A 166 14.03 5.61 -2.72
N PHE A 167 13.81 6.73 -3.42
CA PHE A 167 14.01 6.80 -4.86
C PHE A 167 15.48 6.51 -5.22
N ALA A 168 15.69 5.73 -6.27
CA ALA A 168 17.00 5.23 -6.68
C ALA A 168 17.12 5.29 -8.21
N ASP A 169 17.11 6.51 -8.73
CA ASP A 169 17.32 6.93 -10.13
C ASP A 169 16.30 6.42 -11.17
N SER A 170 15.51 5.38 -10.89
CA SER A 170 14.44 4.93 -11.80
C SER A 170 13.30 4.15 -11.13
N PHE A 171 12.09 4.30 -11.68
CA PHE A 171 10.92 3.49 -11.33
C PHE A 171 11.15 1.99 -11.56
N ALA A 172 11.90 1.62 -12.60
CA ALA A 172 12.18 0.22 -12.95
C ALA A 172 13.10 -0.49 -11.94
N ALA A 173 13.99 0.25 -11.27
CA ALA A 173 14.77 -0.27 -10.16
C ALA A 173 13.95 -0.33 -8.85
N ASN A 174 13.04 0.64 -8.68
CA ASN A 174 12.04 0.69 -7.61
C ASN A 174 12.67 0.54 -6.21
N TYR A 175 11.90 0.03 -5.25
CA TYR A 175 12.38 -0.32 -3.90
C TYR A 175 13.56 -1.29 -3.89
N SER A 176 13.76 -2.10 -4.94
CA SER A 176 14.70 -3.23 -4.94
C SER A 176 16.16 -2.82 -4.76
N VAL A 177 16.52 -1.56 -5.04
CA VAL A 177 17.88 -1.03 -4.82
C VAL A 177 18.19 -0.92 -3.34
N LYS A 178 17.26 -0.39 -2.54
CA LYS A 178 17.50 0.07 -1.15
C LYS A 178 16.84 -0.79 -0.08
N MET A 179 15.72 -1.46 -0.37
CA MET A 179 15.00 -2.31 0.60
C MET A 179 15.57 -3.72 0.70
N ASP A 180 15.69 -4.25 1.91
CA ASP A 180 15.80 -5.68 2.17
C ASP A 180 14.41 -6.31 2.30
N PHE A 181 13.93 -6.92 1.20
CA PHE A 181 12.65 -7.63 1.16
C PHE A 181 12.62 -8.92 1.99
N THR A 182 13.74 -9.41 2.54
CA THR A 182 13.72 -10.60 3.41
C THR A 182 13.11 -10.32 4.78
N LEU A 183 12.98 -9.04 5.14
CA LEU A 183 12.42 -8.54 6.39
C LEU A 183 11.01 -7.95 6.19
N PRO A 184 10.26 -7.66 7.27
CA PRO A 184 8.95 -7.03 7.16
C PRO A 184 8.98 -5.64 6.53
N VAL A 185 7.94 -5.34 5.75
CA VAL A 185 7.67 -4.03 5.16
C VAL A 185 6.22 -3.65 5.47
N SER A 186 5.98 -2.43 5.93
CA SER A 186 4.61 -1.91 6.17
C SER A 186 4.40 -0.63 5.38
N LYS A 187 3.41 -0.62 4.47
CA LYS A 187 2.88 0.62 3.87
C LYS A 187 1.75 1.15 4.73
N TYR A 188 1.84 2.40 5.17
CA TYR A 188 0.73 3.13 5.79
C TYR A 188 0.08 4.04 4.73
N LEU A 189 -1.25 4.08 4.72
CA LEU A 189 -2.09 4.90 3.86
C LEU A 189 -3.01 5.75 4.73
N LEU A 190 -2.89 7.08 4.64
CA LEU A 190 -3.63 8.03 5.47
C LEU A 190 -4.95 8.40 4.77
N GLY A 191 -6.08 7.87 5.23
CA GLY A 191 -7.40 8.19 4.71
C GLY A 191 -7.97 9.48 5.28
N ASP A 192 -8.65 10.28 4.45
CA ASP A 192 -9.35 11.49 4.90
C ASP A 192 -10.62 11.24 5.73
N ASN A 193 -11.01 9.98 5.95
CA ASN A 193 -11.93 9.59 7.03
C ASN A 193 -11.28 9.54 8.43
N GLY A 194 -9.98 9.85 8.55
CA GLY A 194 -9.25 9.90 9.82
C GLY A 194 -8.64 8.56 10.25
N MET A 195 -8.66 7.56 9.38
CA MET A 195 -8.11 6.23 9.60
C MET A 195 -6.79 6.04 8.84
N ILE A 196 -5.81 5.40 9.48
CA ILE A 196 -4.66 4.81 8.80
C ILE A 196 -4.97 3.35 8.47
N TYR A 197 -4.71 3.01 7.21
CA TYR A 197 -4.71 1.62 6.74
C TYR A 197 -3.27 1.16 6.55
N GLU A 198 -3.03 -0.13 6.78
CA GLU A 198 -1.71 -0.75 6.68
C GLU A 198 -1.74 -1.97 5.77
N LEU A 199 -0.76 -2.06 4.87
CA LEU A 199 -0.42 -3.27 4.14
C LEU A 199 0.91 -3.82 4.65
N LYS A 200 0.83 -4.96 5.34
CA LYS A 200 1.98 -5.74 5.85
C LYS A 200 2.45 -6.69 4.73
N THR A 201 3.70 -6.55 4.31
CA THR A 201 4.31 -7.24 3.15
C THR A 201 5.81 -7.49 3.39
N GLY A 202 6.59 -7.78 2.35
CA GLY A 202 8.00 -8.20 2.45
C GLY A 202 8.13 -9.67 2.88
N ASN A 203 8.99 -9.94 3.88
CA ASN A 203 9.22 -11.28 4.45
C ASN A 203 9.56 -12.37 3.41
N GLY A 204 10.39 -12.01 2.43
CA GLY A 204 10.78 -12.85 1.29
C GLY A 204 10.01 -12.55 0.00
N THR A 205 8.89 -11.83 0.09
CA THR A 205 8.11 -11.38 -1.08
C THR A 205 8.68 -10.06 -1.60
N PRO A 206 8.97 -9.92 -2.92
CA PRO A 206 9.32 -8.63 -3.51
C PRO A 206 8.21 -7.60 -3.32
N VAL A 207 8.58 -6.35 -3.05
CA VAL A 207 7.64 -5.24 -2.87
C VAL A 207 7.96 -4.14 -3.88
N SER A 208 6.93 -3.52 -4.46
CA SER A 208 7.06 -2.35 -5.32
C SER A 208 6.09 -1.23 -4.91
N THR A 209 6.30 -0.04 -5.45
CA THR A 209 5.44 1.14 -5.23
C THR A 209 3.96 0.89 -5.52
N ASN A 210 3.63 0.03 -6.49
CA ASN A 210 2.27 -0.36 -6.85
C ASN A 210 1.71 -1.58 -6.10
N THR A 211 2.50 -2.32 -5.29
CA THR A 211 1.97 -3.38 -4.40
C THR A 211 0.91 -2.80 -3.46
N GLY A 212 -0.27 -3.42 -3.42
CA GLY A 212 -1.46 -2.98 -2.67
C GLY A 212 -2.43 -2.07 -3.43
N PHE A 213 -2.13 -1.73 -4.69
CA PHE A 213 -2.87 -0.72 -5.45
C PHE A 213 -3.40 -1.25 -6.78
N GLY A 214 -4.53 -0.70 -7.22
CA GLY A 214 -5.15 -0.95 -8.51
C GLY A 214 -5.42 0.33 -9.29
N GLU A 215 -5.79 0.16 -10.55
CA GLU A 215 -6.08 1.23 -11.52
C GLU A 215 -7.46 0.99 -12.16
N TYR A 216 -8.21 2.05 -12.42
CA TYR A 216 -9.40 2.00 -13.28
C TYR A 216 -9.00 2.06 -14.76
N ASP A 217 -9.81 1.56 -15.68
CA ASP A 217 -9.52 1.74 -17.12
C ASP A 217 -9.64 3.23 -17.51
N ASP A 218 -8.98 3.63 -18.61
CA ASP A 218 -8.99 4.98 -19.19
C ASP A 218 -10.40 5.55 -19.51
N ASP A 219 -11.46 4.75 -19.41
CA ASP A 219 -12.86 5.13 -19.58
C ASP A 219 -13.65 5.24 -18.25
N GLY A 220 -12.98 5.07 -17.11
CA GLY A 220 -13.53 5.11 -15.76
C GLY A 220 -14.20 3.82 -15.29
N ARG A 221 -14.06 2.70 -16.01
CA ARG A 221 -14.59 1.39 -15.59
C ARG A 221 -13.59 0.64 -14.71
N GLN A 222 -14.09 -0.35 -13.97
CA GLN A 222 -13.27 -1.23 -13.15
C GLN A 222 -12.29 -2.00 -14.06
N GLY A 223 -11.01 -1.62 -14.00
CA GLY A 223 -9.98 -2.16 -14.89
C GLY A 223 -9.50 -3.56 -14.51
N THR A 224 -8.67 -4.13 -15.39
CA THR A 224 -8.04 -5.43 -15.14
C THR A 224 -6.85 -5.38 -14.20
N TYR A 225 -6.32 -4.19 -13.89
CA TYR A 225 -5.25 -3.98 -12.93
C TYR A 225 -5.83 -3.75 -11.51
N THR A 226 -6.14 -4.84 -10.83
CA THR A 226 -6.69 -4.84 -9.46
C THR A 226 -5.59 -4.99 -8.40
N PRO A 227 -5.80 -4.52 -7.14
CA PRO A 227 -4.86 -4.72 -6.05
C PRO A 227 -4.48 -6.20 -5.87
N ASP A 228 -3.20 -6.47 -5.63
CA ASP A 228 -2.67 -7.80 -5.30
C ASP A 228 -2.83 -8.16 -3.81
N ALA A 229 -3.09 -7.17 -2.96
CA ALA A 229 -3.47 -7.32 -1.56
C ALA A 229 -4.34 -6.14 -1.08
N ASP A 230 -5.29 -6.42 -0.18
CA ASP A 230 -6.11 -5.39 0.48
C ASP A 230 -5.39 -4.83 1.72
N PHE A 231 -5.36 -3.51 1.89
CA PHE A 231 -4.92 -2.88 3.13
C PHE A 231 -5.91 -3.20 4.26
N GLN A 232 -5.43 -3.34 5.49
CA GLN A 232 -6.25 -3.50 6.69
C GLN A 232 -6.27 -2.21 7.51
N ILE A 233 -7.16 -2.06 8.50
CA ILE A 233 -7.04 -0.96 9.47
C ILE A 233 -5.75 -1.19 10.29
N SER A 234 -4.89 -0.19 10.41
CA SER A 234 -3.62 -0.36 11.14
C SER A 234 -3.83 -0.50 12.64
N GLU A 235 -3.10 -1.45 13.24
CA GLU A 235 -3.06 -1.73 14.67
C GLU A 235 -2.11 -0.77 15.44
N ASP A 236 -1.35 0.09 14.75
CA ASP A 236 -0.51 1.11 15.38
C ASP A 236 -1.37 2.28 15.90
N HIS A 237 -1.92 2.10 17.10
CA HIS A 237 -2.73 3.12 17.79
C HIS A 237 -2.04 4.49 17.87
N ALA A 238 -0.70 4.54 18.03
CA ALA A 238 0.04 5.80 18.07
C ALA A 238 0.07 6.51 16.70
N ALA A 239 0.05 5.76 15.60
CA ALA A 239 -0.13 6.30 14.27
C ALA A 239 -1.56 6.83 14.04
N GLN A 240 -2.58 6.05 14.44
CA GLN A 240 -3.99 6.47 14.37
C GLN A 240 -4.22 7.78 15.15
N GLU A 241 -3.71 7.86 16.39
CA GLU A 241 -3.71 9.06 17.22
C GLU A 241 -2.99 10.23 16.54
N LYS A 242 -1.82 10.00 15.93
CA LYS A 242 -1.06 11.07 15.27
C LYS A 242 -1.80 11.64 14.05
N LEU A 243 -2.44 10.82 13.23
CA LEU A 243 -3.26 11.32 12.12
C LEU A 243 -4.45 12.14 12.66
N GLN A 244 -5.11 11.65 13.70
CA GLN A 244 -6.22 12.33 14.36
C GLN A 244 -5.85 13.61 15.12
N GLU A 245 -4.59 13.76 15.54
CA GLU A 245 -4.03 15.01 16.05
C GLU A 245 -3.86 16.01 14.92
N LEU A 246 -3.17 15.62 13.84
CA LEU A 246 -2.88 16.48 12.69
C LEU A 246 -4.17 16.97 12.00
N LEU A 247 -5.19 16.11 11.89
CA LEU A 247 -6.50 16.48 11.35
C LEU A 247 -7.30 17.46 12.23
N ARG A 248 -6.94 17.65 13.50
CA ARG A 248 -7.55 18.65 14.39
C ARG A 248 -6.82 20.01 14.37
N LEU A 249 -5.70 20.10 13.67
CA LEU A 249 -4.83 21.28 13.59
C LEU A 249 -4.91 22.01 12.23
N ASN A 250 -5.76 21.54 11.31
CA ASN A 250 -5.87 22.02 9.92
C ASN A 250 -7.32 22.26 9.51
#